data_AF-A0A2H5V773-F1
#
_entry.id   AF-A0A2H5V773-F1
#
_cell.length_a   1.000
_cell.length_b   1.000
_cell.length_c   1.000
_cell.angle_alpha   90.00
_cell.angle_beta   90.00
_cell.angle_gamma   90.00
#
_symmetry.space_group_name_H-M   'P 1'
#
loop_
_entity.id
_entity.type
_entity.pdbx_description
1 polymer ?
#
loop_
_entity_poly.entity_id
_entity_poly.type
_entity_poly.pdbx_seq_one_letter_code
_entity_poly.pdbx_strand_id
1 'polypeptide(L)' 'MLLKGLLVKRTGARPYTHSITEMLNTLSIIFQKEVPQDLLICASKLERHYAAARYPDTGVVDYACGG' A
#
# COMPACT_ATOMS: atom_id res chain seq x y z
N MET A 1 2.81 -8.23 -2.45
CA MET A 1 2.49 -9.25 -3.48
C MET A 1 1.03 -9.22 -3.90
N LEU A 2 0.05 -9.23 -2.96
CA LEU A 2 -1.38 -9.29 -3.27
C LEU A 2 -1.87 -8.19 -4.24
N LEU A 3 -1.64 -6.91 -3.92
CA LEU A 3 -2.11 -5.80 -4.77
C LEU A 3 -1.54 -5.84 -6.18
N LYS A 4 -0.26 -6.24 -6.32
CA LYS A 4 0.36 -6.47 -7.64
C LYS A 4 -0.35 -7.59 -8.40
N GLY A 5 -0.69 -8.69 -7.72
CA GLY A 5 -1.45 -9.78 -8.32
C GLY A 5 -2.82 -9.35 -8.83
N LEU A 6 -3.53 -8.50 -8.07
CA LEU A 6 -4.81 -7.92 -8.50
C LEU A 6 -4.64 -7.02 -9.72
N LEU A 7 -3.62 -6.17 -9.73
CA LEU A 7 -3.30 -5.31 -10.88
C LEU A 7 -2.97 -6.15 -12.13
N VAL A 8 -2.07 -7.13 -12.03
CA VAL A 8 -1.73 -8.03 -13.14
C VAL A 8 -2.97 -8.77 -13.66
N LYS A 9 -3.79 -9.32 -12.76
CA LYS A 9 -5.01 -10.05 -13.15
C LYS A 9 -6.00 -9.16 -13.89
N ARG A 10 -6.08 -7.87 -13.54
CA ARG A 10 -7.10 -6.96 -14.08
C ARG A 10 -6.65 -6.18 -15.31
N THR A 11 -5.37 -5.82 -15.41
CA THR A 11 -4.84 -4.95 -16.48
C THR A 11 -3.70 -5.58 -17.28
N GLY A 12 -3.12 -6.69 -16.82
CA GLY A 12 -1.89 -7.25 -17.39
C GLY A 12 -0.61 -6.45 -17.05
N ALA A 13 -0.75 -5.28 -16.40
CA ALA A 13 0.39 -4.44 -16.05
C ALA A 13 1.22 -5.08 -14.93
N ARG A 14 2.54 -4.88 -14.98
CA ARG A 14 3.49 -5.33 -13.94
C ARG A 14 4.10 -4.13 -13.23
N PRO A 15 3.50 -3.66 -12.11
CA PRO A 15 3.99 -2.48 -11.42
C PRO A 15 5.34 -2.76 -10.74
N TYR A 16 6.33 -1.90 -11.02
CA TYR A 16 7.64 -1.92 -10.37
C TYR A 16 7.70 -1.11 -9.07
N THR A 17 6.59 -0.50 -8.64
CA THR A 17 6.49 0.23 -7.37
C THR A 17 6.39 -0.70 -6.16
N HIS A 18 6.91 -0.26 -5.01
CA HIS A 18 6.67 -0.87 -3.71
C HIS A 18 5.65 -0.09 -2.88
N SER A 19 5.15 1.05 -3.37
CA SER A 19 4.13 1.83 -2.68
C SER A 19 2.79 1.10 -2.68
N ILE A 20 2.34 0.73 -1.48
CA ILE A 20 1.02 0.18 -1.21
C ILE A 20 -0.04 1.25 -1.51
N THR A 21 0.22 2.50 -1.14
CA THR A 21 -0.69 3.63 -1.34
C THR A 21 -0.94 3.88 -2.83
N GLU A 22 0.11 3.91 -3.65
CA GLU A 22 0.02 4.06 -5.10
C GLU A 22 -0.76 2.90 -5.75
N MET A 23 -0.49 1.66 -5.31
CA MET A 23 -1.20 0.48 -5.80
C MET A 23 -2.69 0.51 -5.43
N LEU A 24 -3.05 0.96 -4.22
CA LEU A 24 -4.45 1.13 -3.79
C LEU A 24 -5.17 2.20 -4.60
N ASN A 25 -4.53 3.35 -4.84
CA ASN A 25 -5.10 4.42 -5.68
C ASN A 25 -5.32 3.93 -7.12
N THR A 26 -4.38 3.16 -7.65
CA THR A 26 -4.53 2.58 -8.99
C THR A 26 -5.70 1.59 -9.06
N LEU A 27 -5.85 0.75 -8.03
CA LEU A 27 -6.97 -0.19 -7.92
C LEU A 27 -8.32 0.54 -7.76
N SER A 28 -8.37 1.63 -6.98
CA SER A 28 -9.55 2.49 -6.84
C SER A 28 -10.08 2.94 -8.19
N ILE A 29 -9.19 3.45 -9.04
CA ILE A 29 -9.52 3.91 -10.40
C ILE A 29 -10.01 2.73 -11.27
N ILE A 30 -9.30 1.59 -11.25
CA ILE A 30 -9.63 0.42 -12.08
C ILE A 30 -10.97 -0.22 -11.68
N PHE A 31 -11.24 -0.29 -10.38
CA PHE A 31 -12.46 -0.91 -9.85
C PHE A 31 -13.61 0.09 -9.66
N GLN A 32 -13.38 1.38 -9.91
CA GLN A 32 -14.33 2.46 -9.66
C GLN A 32 -14.89 2.42 -8.23
N LYS A 33 -13.99 2.23 -7.25
CA LYS A 33 -14.34 2.14 -5.83
C LYS A 33 -13.42 3.02 -5.01
N GLU A 34 -13.99 3.83 -4.14
CA GLU A 34 -13.21 4.58 -3.19
C GLU A 34 -12.50 3.65 -2.20
N VAL A 35 -11.27 4.03 -1.84
CA VAL A 35 -10.51 3.36 -0.79
C VAL A 35 -10.84 4.07 0.52
N PRO A 36 -11.40 3.37 1.52
CA PRO A 36 -11.63 3.95 2.84
C PRO A 36 -10.36 4.63 3.39
N GLN A 37 -10.54 5.81 4.00
CA GLN A 37 -9.42 6.61 4.50
C GLN A 37 -8.55 5.85 5.50
N ASP A 38 -9.16 5.03 6.36
CA ASP A 38 -8.43 4.20 7.33
C ASP A 38 -7.48 3.21 6.66
N LEU A 39 -7.86 2.67 5.50
CA LEU A 39 -6.98 1.77 4.73
C LEU A 39 -5.79 2.52 4.13
N LEU A 40 -5.96 3.79 3.73
CA LEU A 40 -4.84 4.63 3.26
C LEU A 40 -3.87 4.94 4.40
N ILE A 41 -4.39 5.22 5.60
CA ILE A 41 -3.57 5.43 6.81
C ILE A 41 -2.77 4.15 7.11
N CYS A 42 -3.41 2.99 7.08
CA CYS A 42 -2.72 1.70 7.27
C CYS A 42 -1.66 1.44 6.19
N ALA A 43 -1.96 1.73 4.92
CA ALA A 43 -1.03 1.53 3.83
C ALA A 43 0.26 2.34 4.04
N SER A 44 0.14 3.62 4.45
CA SER A 44 1.29 4.47 4.73
C SER A 44 2.14 3.95 5.91
N LYS A 45 1.49 3.44 6.97
CA LYS A 45 2.19 2.84 8.12
C LYS A 45 2.96 1.57 7.71
N LEU A 46 2.36 0.72 6.88
CA LEU A 46 3.01 -0.49 6.35
C LEU A 46 4.19 -0.16 5.42
N GLU A 47 4.11 0.91 4.64
CA GLU A 47 5.24 1.38 3.83
C GLU A 47 6.42 1.83 4.71
N ARG A 48 6.15 2.56 5.79
CA ARG A 48 7.21 2.93 6.77
C ARG A 48 7.80 1.70 7.42
N HIS A 49 6.98 0.71 7.78
CA HIS A 49 7.47 -0.55 8.31
C HIS A 49 8.41 -1.27 7.34
N TYR A 50 8.11 -1.27 6.05
CA TYR A 50 9.00 -1.88 5.05
C TYR A 50 10.40 -1.26 5.05
N ALA A 51 10.51 0.05 5.26
CA ALA A 51 11.79 0.73 5.44
C ALA A 51 12.44 0.37 6.79
N ALA A 52 11.67 0.42 7.89
CA ALA A 52 12.16 0.13 9.25
C ALA A 52 12.62 -1.31 9.47
N ALA A 53 12.02 -2.27 8.77
CA ALA A 53 12.47 -3.65 8.78
C ALA A 53 13.86 -3.84 8.13
N ARG A 54 14.31 -2.87 7.33
CA ARG A 54 15.56 -2.93 6.55
C ARG A 54 16.65 -2.00 7.06
N TYR A 55 16.25 -0.88 7.65
CA TYR A 55 17.13 0.22 8.02
C TYR A 55 16.87 0.59 9.49
N PRO A 56 17.75 0.16 10.41
CA PRO A 56 17.53 0.33 11.85
C PRO A 56 17.49 1.79 12.32
N ASP A 57 17.96 2.72 11.49
CA ASP A 57 17.98 4.17 11.69
C ASP A 57 16.64 4.88 11.40
N THR A 58 15.66 4.18 10.83
CA THR A 58 14.38 4.79 10.41
C THR A 58 13.31 4.89 11.53
N GLY A 59 13.64 4.48 12.76
CA GLY A 59 12.80 4.69 13.94
C GLY A 59 11.68 3.65 14.13
N VAL A 60 10.90 3.81 15.21
CA VAL A 60 9.79 2.89 15.57
C VAL A 60 8.52 3.27 14.80
N VAL A 61 7.85 2.27 14.22
CA VAL A 61 6.57 2.45 13.51
C VAL A 61 5.42 2.11 14.44
N ASP A 62 4.48 3.04 14.59
CA ASP A 62 3.19 2.81 15.25
C ASP A 62 2.16 2.25 14.26
N TYR A 63 1.49 1.15 14.62
CA TYR A 63 0.55 0.43 13.77
C TYR A 63 -0.92 0.71 14.07
N ALA A 64 -1.26 1.59 15.02
CA ALA A 64 -2.66 1.92 15.32
C ALA A 64 -3.37 2.48 14.07
N CYS A 65 -4.33 1.74 13.53
CA CYS A 65 -5.08 2.10 12.33
C CYS A 65 -6.50 2.50 12.72
N GLY A 66 -6.82 3.79 12.68
CA GLY A 66 -8.13 4.31 13.13
C GLY A 66 -8.25 4.33 14.66
N GLY A 67 -9.03 5.29 15.17
CA GLY A 67 -9.40 5.40 16.59
C GLY A 67 -10.67 4.63 16.91
#